data_AF-L0A4N6-F1
#
_entry.id   AF-L0A4N6-F1
#
_cell.length_a   1.000
_cell.length_b   1.000
_cell.length_c   1.000
_cell.angle_alpha   90.00
_cell.angle_beta   90.00
_cell.angle_gamma   90.00
#
_symmetry.space_group_name_H-M   'P 1'
#
loop_
_entity.id
_entity.type
_entity.pdbx_description
1 polymer ?
#
loop_
_entity_poly.entity_id
_entity_poly.type
_entity_poly.pdbx_seq_one_letter_code
_entity_poly.pdbx_strand_id
1 'polypeptide(L)'
;MNIAERQSIKEQFSESEWSDILKGPNCAALYVMSASPSGALGLRAETRAVNDILVNLVRNNPDSALLGALALDYHYAPEAAAPAQEAVSHVAEVSGAALAGVRQALLLVDSRASSQDAQEYRQLLLQTAIGAAKASAQGGILGLGGVQVDSDERRALRELEELLATSAE
;
A
#
# COMPACT_ATOMS: atom_id res chain seq x y z
N MET A 1 -23.31 2.45 2.83
CA MET A 1 -22.88 1.15 3.39
C MET A 1 -23.15 1.00 4.89
N ASN A 2 -23.70 -0.14 5.32
CA ASN A 2 -23.84 -0.52 6.75
C ASN A 2 -22.66 -1.41 7.24
N ILE A 3 -22.58 -1.71 8.55
CA ILE A 3 -21.49 -2.52 9.14
C ILE A 3 -21.55 -3.98 8.67
N ALA A 4 -22.73 -4.52 8.40
CA ALA A 4 -22.91 -5.93 8.01
C ALA A 4 -22.32 -6.21 6.61
N GLU A 5 -22.47 -5.28 5.67
CA GLU A 5 -21.86 -5.40 4.33
C GLU A 5 -20.33 -5.42 4.40
N ARG A 6 -19.74 -4.63 5.31
CA ARG A 6 -18.28 -4.64 5.56
C ARG A 6 -17.80 -5.90 6.26
N GLN A 7 -18.63 -6.55 7.07
CA GLN A 7 -18.30 -7.86 7.65
C GLN A 7 -18.40 -8.96 6.60
N SER A 8 -19.42 -8.91 5.75
CA SER A 8 -19.66 -9.90 4.70
C SER A 8 -18.54 -9.96 3.66
N ILE A 9 -17.91 -8.82 3.29
CA ILE A 9 -16.75 -8.86 2.38
C ILE A 9 -15.54 -9.54 3.03
N LYS A 10 -15.32 -9.35 4.34
CA LYS A 10 -14.21 -10.00 5.07
C LYS A 10 -14.40 -11.51 5.15
N GLU A 11 -15.62 -11.98 5.29
CA GLU A 11 -15.98 -13.41 5.35
C GLU A 11 -15.65 -14.18 4.05
N GLN A 12 -15.40 -13.47 2.95
CA GLN A 12 -14.93 -14.08 1.70
C GLN A 12 -13.44 -14.44 1.74
N PHE A 13 -12.72 -14.04 2.78
CA PHE A 13 -11.30 -14.27 2.96
C PHE A 13 -11.05 -14.98 4.30
N SER A 14 -10.10 -15.91 4.30
CA SER A 14 -9.54 -16.41 5.55
C SER A 14 -8.75 -15.31 6.28
N GLU A 15 -8.48 -15.49 7.57
CA GLU A 15 -7.70 -14.51 8.36
C GLU A 15 -6.32 -14.23 7.75
N SER A 16 -5.66 -15.26 7.22
CA SER A 16 -4.35 -15.11 6.56
C SER A 16 -4.46 -14.36 5.24
N GLU A 17 -5.46 -14.65 4.42
CA GLU A 17 -5.69 -13.95 3.16
C GLU A 17 -6.06 -12.48 3.40
N TRP A 18 -6.91 -12.22 4.39
CA TRP A 18 -7.25 -10.86 4.79
C TRP A 18 -6.02 -10.09 5.31
N SER A 19 -5.13 -10.77 6.05
CA SER A 19 -3.85 -10.18 6.47
C SER A 19 -2.98 -9.79 5.28
N ASP A 20 -2.96 -10.60 4.21
CA ASP A 20 -2.21 -10.27 2.99
C ASP A 20 -2.81 -9.07 2.25
N ILE A 21 -4.15 -8.99 2.17
CA ILE A 21 -4.85 -7.82 1.61
C ILE A 21 -4.57 -6.56 2.43
N LEU A 22 -4.57 -6.63 3.77
CA LEU A 22 -4.23 -5.51 4.64
C LEU A 22 -2.80 -5.01 4.46
N LYS A 23 -1.85 -5.92 4.19
CA LYS A 23 -0.43 -5.58 3.98
C LYS A 23 -0.15 -5.00 2.60
N GLY A 24 -0.97 -5.30 1.59
CA GLY A 24 -0.77 -4.88 0.21
C GLY A 24 -0.37 -3.40 0.03
N PRO A 25 -1.08 -2.42 0.66
CA PRO A 25 -0.70 -1.01 0.58
C PRO A 25 0.72 -0.72 1.09
N ASN A 26 1.12 -1.31 2.22
CA ASN A 26 2.46 -1.15 2.77
C ASN A 26 3.51 -1.81 1.87
N CYS A 27 3.20 -2.97 1.28
CA CYS A 27 4.05 -3.60 0.27
C CYS A 27 4.24 -2.70 -0.96
N ALA A 28 3.21 -2.00 -1.42
CA ALA A 28 3.31 -1.06 -2.54
C ALA A 28 4.21 0.14 -2.22
N ALA A 29 4.07 0.72 -1.01
CA ALA A 29 4.98 1.76 -0.52
C ALA A 29 6.43 1.27 -0.44
N LEU A 30 6.64 0.11 0.19
CA LEU A 30 7.96 -0.48 0.39
C LEU A 30 8.65 -0.80 -0.93
N TYR A 31 7.91 -1.30 -1.93
CA TYR A 31 8.44 -1.56 -3.27
C TYR A 31 9.06 -0.30 -3.88
N VAL A 32 8.31 0.80 -3.91
CA VAL A 32 8.78 2.06 -4.51
C VAL A 32 9.92 2.67 -3.70
N MET A 33 9.83 2.70 -2.37
CA MET A 33 10.88 3.23 -1.51
C MET A 33 12.19 2.41 -1.60
N SER A 34 12.09 1.09 -1.82
CA SER A 34 13.26 0.23 -2.01
C SER A 34 14.03 0.51 -3.30
N ALA A 35 13.39 1.16 -4.29
CA ALA A 35 14.03 1.48 -5.56
C ALA A 35 15.12 2.56 -5.42
N SER A 36 15.05 3.41 -4.40
CA SER A 36 16.07 4.42 -4.09
C SER A 36 16.39 4.47 -2.59
N PRO A 37 17.32 3.64 -2.12
CA PRO A 37 17.68 3.55 -0.70
C PRO A 37 18.48 4.77 -0.18
N SER A 38 18.76 5.78 -1.02
CA SER A 38 19.48 7.01 -0.63
C SER A 38 18.67 7.92 0.32
N GLY A 39 17.34 7.81 0.32
CA GLY A 39 16.49 8.41 1.34
C GLY A 39 16.35 7.45 2.50
N ALA A 40 16.61 7.91 3.74
CA ALA A 40 16.45 7.09 4.95
C ALA A 40 15.15 6.26 4.86
N LEU A 41 15.25 4.94 4.99
CA LEU A 41 14.10 4.01 5.09
C LEU A 41 13.31 4.33 6.37
N GLY A 42 12.60 5.45 6.34
CA GLY A 42 11.81 5.98 7.42
C GLY A 42 10.48 5.26 7.49
N LEU A 43 10.51 3.98 7.89
CA LEU A 43 9.36 3.10 8.12
C LEU A 43 8.40 3.60 9.23
N ARG A 44 8.59 4.83 9.74
CA ARG A 44 7.81 5.43 10.83
C ARG A 44 6.62 6.27 10.35
N ALA A 45 6.49 6.52 9.05
CA ALA A 45 5.40 7.35 8.49
C ALA A 45 4.29 6.56 7.78
N GLU A 46 4.42 5.23 7.65
CA GLU A 46 3.67 4.46 6.66
C GLU A 46 2.21 4.20 7.06
N THR A 47 1.94 3.71 8.28
CA THR A 47 0.57 3.37 8.69
C THR A 47 -0.38 4.57 8.72
N ARG A 48 0.13 5.76 9.11
CA ARG A 48 -0.67 6.99 9.10
C ARG A 48 -0.99 7.47 7.68
N ALA A 49 0.00 7.46 6.80
CA ALA A 49 -0.21 7.85 5.40
C ALA A 49 -1.22 6.92 4.70
N VAL A 50 -1.13 5.61 4.94
CA VAL A 50 -2.11 4.64 4.42
C VAL A 50 -3.51 4.92 4.97
N ASN A 51 -3.62 5.19 6.28
CA ASN A 51 -4.91 5.53 6.89
C ASN A 51 -5.53 6.81 6.31
N ASP A 52 -4.74 7.87 6.12
CA ASP A 52 -5.23 9.13 5.52
C ASP A 52 -5.73 8.91 4.08
N ILE A 53 -5.01 8.09 3.29
CA ILE A 53 -5.41 7.71 1.93
C ILE A 53 -6.69 6.87 1.97
N LEU A 54 -6.77 5.87 2.86
CA LEU A 54 -7.97 5.05 3.06
C LEU A 54 -9.19 5.90 3.43
N VAL A 55 -9.06 6.81 4.40
CA VAL A 55 -10.15 7.71 4.82
C VAL A 55 -10.63 8.57 3.64
N ASN A 56 -9.72 9.09 2.84
CA ASN A 56 -10.08 9.89 1.66
C ASN A 56 -10.76 9.04 0.57
N LEU A 57 -10.27 7.83 0.30
CA LEU A 57 -10.87 6.93 -0.68
C LEU A 57 -12.24 6.43 -0.22
N VAL A 58 -12.43 6.11 1.06
CA VAL A 58 -13.76 5.76 1.62
C VAL A 58 -14.72 6.95 1.54
N ARG A 59 -14.24 8.19 1.77
CA ARG A 59 -15.08 9.39 1.62
C ARG A 59 -15.56 9.57 0.17
N ASN A 60 -14.70 9.27 -0.80
CA ASN A 60 -15.02 9.40 -2.22
C ASN A 60 -15.78 8.20 -2.79
N ASN A 61 -15.66 7.04 -2.15
CA ASN A 61 -16.29 5.78 -2.52
C ASN A 61 -17.04 5.20 -1.30
N PRO A 62 -18.11 5.87 -0.82
CA PRO A 62 -18.82 5.46 0.40
C PRO A 62 -19.51 4.10 0.30
N ASP A 63 -19.66 3.61 -0.94
CA ASP A 63 -20.28 2.34 -1.30
C ASP A 63 -19.25 1.23 -1.57
N SER A 64 -17.96 1.45 -1.25
CA SER A 64 -16.91 0.43 -1.27
C SER A 64 -16.94 -0.44 0.00
N ALA A 65 -17.25 -1.73 -0.15
CA ALA A 65 -17.32 -2.65 0.99
C ALA A 65 -15.90 -2.97 1.46
N LEU A 66 -15.01 -3.20 0.51
CA LEU A 66 -13.61 -3.52 0.76
C LEU A 66 -12.87 -2.36 1.43
N LEU A 67 -12.92 -1.14 0.88
CA LEU A 67 -12.24 0.00 1.48
C LEU A 67 -12.80 0.31 2.88
N GLY A 68 -14.12 0.19 3.07
CA GLY A 68 -14.75 0.38 4.37
C GLY A 68 -14.27 -0.64 5.41
N ALA A 69 -14.11 -1.90 5.01
CA ALA A 69 -13.59 -2.95 5.88
C ALA A 69 -12.09 -2.76 6.20
N LEU A 70 -11.28 -2.39 5.20
CA LEU A 70 -9.86 -2.09 5.40
C LEU A 70 -9.64 -0.89 6.33
N ALA A 71 -10.43 0.18 6.17
CA ALA A 71 -10.33 1.37 7.02
C ALA A 71 -10.64 1.07 8.49
N LEU A 72 -11.61 0.20 8.77
CA LEU A 72 -11.90 -0.24 10.14
C LEU A 72 -10.70 -0.98 10.74
N ASP A 73 -10.14 -1.94 10.02
CA ASP A 73 -9.04 -2.76 10.53
C ASP A 73 -7.72 -1.98 10.65
N TYR A 74 -7.45 -1.02 9.75
CA TYR A 74 -6.32 -0.10 9.89
C TYR A 74 -6.45 0.83 11.10
N HIS A 75 -7.67 1.28 11.43
CA HIS A 75 -7.90 2.09 12.63
C HIS A 75 -7.55 1.34 13.92
N TYR A 76 -7.71 0.02 13.93
CA TYR A 76 -7.39 -0.85 15.07
C TYR A 76 -6.00 -1.49 14.99
N ALA A 77 -5.26 -1.31 13.89
CA ALA A 77 -3.92 -1.86 13.73
C ALA A 77 -2.92 -1.12 14.64
N PRO A 78 -2.14 -1.80 15.47
CA PRO A 78 -1.07 -1.15 16.23
C PRO A 78 -0.04 -0.54 15.27
N GLU A 79 0.49 0.64 15.59
CA GLU A 79 1.63 1.22 14.86
C GLU A 79 2.81 0.23 14.93
N ALA A 80 3.01 -0.54 13.87
CA ALA A 80 4.13 -1.46 13.77
C ALA A 80 5.41 -0.65 13.52
N ALA A 81 6.23 -0.46 14.55
CA ALA A 81 7.55 0.12 14.39
C ALA A 81 8.50 -0.94 13.78
N ALA A 82 8.74 -0.88 12.47
CA ALA A 82 9.83 -1.65 11.87
C ALA A 82 11.19 -0.96 12.14
N PRO A 83 12.25 -1.71 12.50
CA PRO A 83 13.58 -1.14 12.64
C PRO A 83 14.14 -0.74 11.28
N ALA A 84 14.31 0.56 11.07
CA ALA A 84 14.80 1.19 9.84
C ALA A 84 16.23 0.76 9.40
N GLN A 85 16.97 0.05 10.26
CA GLN A 85 18.42 -0.07 10.15
C GLN A 85 18.92 -1.39 9.54
N GLU A 86 18.07 -2.42 9.43
CA GLU A 86 18.43 -3.73 8.84
C GLU A 86 18.04 -3.89 7.35
N ALA A 87 17.18 -3.00 6.84
CA ALA A 87 16.62 -3.10 5.50
C ALA A 87 17.60 -2.70 4.37
N VAL A 88 18.69 -1.99 4.69
CA VAL A 88 19.67 -1.51 3.68
C VAL A 88 20.55 -2.65 3.13
N SER A 89 20.77 -3.72 3.90
CA SER A 89 21.62 -4.85 3.47
C SER A 89 20.92 -5.84 2.52
N HIS A 90 19.59 -5.77 2.42
CA HIS A 90 18.78 -6.73 1.66
C HIS A 90 17.77 -6.04 0.72
N VAL A 91 18.08 -4.82 0.24
CA VAL A 91 17.14 -3.98 -0.53
C VAL A 91 16.50 -4.72 -1.73
N ALA A 92 17.28 -5.53 -2.46
CA ALA A 92 16.75 -6.31 -3.59
C ALA A 92 15.76 -7.41 -3.15
N GLU A 93 16.04 -8.10 -2.05
CA GLU A 93 15.15 -9.12 -1.48
C GLU A 93 13.88 -8.49 -0.91
N VAL A 94 14.03 -7.35 -0.23
CA VAL A 94 12.92 -6.52 0.27
C VAL A 94 12.03 -6.05 -0.88
N SER A 95 12.62 -5.57 -1.97
CA SER A 95 11.88 -5.12 -3.17
C SER A 95 11.09 -6.26 -3.82
N GLY A 96 11.73 -7.41 -4.03
CA GLY A 96 11.09 -8.59 -4.62
C GLY A 96 9.95 -9.13 -3.75
N ALA A 97 10.17 -9.21 -2.43
CA ALA A 97 9.14 -9.63 -1.48
C ALA A 97 7.96 -8.64 -1.42
N ALA A 98 8.25 -7.34 -1.48
CA ALA A 98 7.22 -6.30 -1.51
C ALA A 98 6.36 -6.40 -2.77
N LEU A 99 6.96 -6.53 -3.96
CA LEU A 99 6.21 -6.69 -5.20
C LEU A 99 5.39 -7.99 -5.23
N ALA A 100 5.93 -9.07 -4.69
CA ALA A 100 5.20 -10.33 -4.52
C ALA A 100 4.00 -10.18 -3.58
N GLY A 101 4.14 -9.44 -2.49
CA GLY A 101 3.05 -9.11 -1.56
C GLY A 101 1.93 -8.32 -2.25
N VAL A 102 2.27 -7.32 -3.08
CA VAL A 102 1.29 -6.58 -3.88
C VAL A 102 0.54 -7.52 -4.83
N ARG A 103 1.27 -8.39 -5.56
CA ARG A 103 0.67 -9.38 -6.47
C ARG A 103 -0.29 -10.31 -5.75
N GLN A 104 0.11 -10.85 -4.61
CA GLN A 104 -0.70 -11.78 -3.83
C GLN A 104 -2.00 -11.11 -3.35
N ALA A 105 -1.90 -9.91 -2.78
CA ALA A 105 -3.05 -9.16 -2.31
C ALA A 105 -4.02 -8.82 -3.46
N LEU A 106 -3.49 -8.41 -4.61
CA LEU A 106 -4.28 -8.09 -5.80
C LEU A 106 -5.02 -9.33 -6.32
N LEU A 107 -4.34 -10.47 -6.44
CA LEU A 107 -4.95 -11.74 -6.86
C LEU A 107 -6.08 -12.17 -5.94
N LEU A 108 -5.92 -12.01 -4.62
CA LEU A 108 -6.97 -12.33 -3.66
C LEU A 108 -8.19 -11.45 -3.89
N VAL A 109 -8.00 -10.13 -3.96
CA VAL A 109 -9.11 -9.18 -4.20
C VAL A 109 -9.80 -9.46 -5.53
N ASP A 110 -9.05 -9.64 -6.61
CA ASP A 110 -9.61 -9.90 -7.95
C ASP A 110 -10.39 -11.21 -8.04
N SER A 111 -10.01 -12.21 -7.24
CA SER A 111 -10.65 -13.52 -7.28
C SER A 111 -12.04 -13.56 -6.64
N ARG A 112 -12.38 -12.60 -5.76
CA ARG A 112 -13.57 -12.68 -4.89
C ARG A 112 -14.34 -11.38 -4.75
N ALA A 113 -13.66 -10.23 -4.77
CA ALA A 113 -14.31 -8.94 -4.65
C ALA A 113 -15.00 -8.54 -5.97
N SER A 114 -15.88 -7.54 -5.90
CA SER A 114 -16.47 -6.97 -7.11
C SER A 114 -15.42 -6.26 -7.96
N SER A 115 -15.65 -6.12 -9.27
CA SER A 115 -14.74 -5.37 -10.15
C SER A 115 -14.55 -3.92 -9.69
N GLN A 116 -15.58 -3.34 -9.06
CA GLN A 116 -15.50 -2.01 -8.47
C GLN A 116 -14.57 -1.99 -7.24
N ASP A 117 -14.76 -2.90 -6.27
CA ASP A 117 -13.90 -2.99 -5.09
C ASP A 117 -12.44 -3.29 -5.49
N ALA A 118 -12.23 -4.13 -6.51
CA ALA A 118 -10.92 -4.42 -7.05
C ALA A 118 -10.25 -3.18 -7.66
N GLN A 119 -10.99 -2.38 -8.44
CA GLN A 119 -10.48 -1.13 -9.00
C GLN A 119 -10.13 -0.12 -7.90
N GLU A 120 -10.99 0.01 -6.89
CA GLU A 120 -10.77 0.89 -5.73
C GLU A 120 -9.56 0.44 -4.89
N TYR A 121 -9.36 -0.86 -4.73
CA TYR A 121 -8.17 -1.42 -4.08
C TYR A 121 -6.89 -1.11 -4.85
N ARG A 122 -6.88 -1.22 -6.19
CA ARG A 122 -5.73 -0.80 -7.02
C ARG A 122 -5.42 0.69 -6.84
N GLN A 123 -6.45 1.54 -6.77
CA GLN A 123 -6.26 2.97 -6.48
C GLN A 123 -5.61 3.17 -5.11
N LEU A 124 -6.04 2.43 -4.09
CA LEU A 124 -5.41 2.48 -2.76
C LEU A 124 -3.92 2.10 -2.82
N LEU A 125 -3.58 1.00 -3.49
CA LEU A 125 -2.19 0.54 -3.65
C LEU A 125 -1.33 1.61 -4.34
N LEU A 126 -1.82 2.17 -5.45
CA LEU A 126 -1.11 3.19 -6.22
C LEU A 126 -0.93 4.50 -5.45
N GLN A 127 -2.00 5.01 -4.82
CA GLN A 127 -1.92 6.25 -4.05
C GLN A 127 -0.98 6.13 -2.85
N THR A 128 -0.95 4.95 -2.22
CA THR A 128 -0.04 4.66 -1.11
C THR A 128 1.42 4.69 -1.55
N ALA A 129 1.74 4.05 -2.67
CA ALA A 129 3.07 4.08 -3.26
C ALA A 129 3.51 5.49 -3.68
N ILE A 130 2.63 6.27 -4.31
CA ILE A 130 2.88 7.67 -4.68
C ILE A 130 3.11 8.53 -3.43
N GLY A 131 2.31 8.33 -2.38
CA GLY A 131 2.44 9.05 -1.11
C GLY A 131 3.79 8.78 -0.45
N ALA A 132 4.20 7.51 -0.42
CA ALA A 132 5.49 7.08 0.12
C ALA A 132 6.68 7.70 -0.63
N ALA A 133 6.68 7.66 -1.96
CA ALA A 133 7.71 8.30 -2.79
C ALA A 133 7.79 9.82 -2.54
N LYS A 134 6.63 10.51 -2.44
CA LYS A 134 6.58 11.95 -2.14
C LYS A 134 7.06 12.28 -0.72
N ALA A 135 6.89 11.39 0.25
CA ALA A 135 7.36 11.57 1.61
C ALA A 135 8.89 11.36 1.70
N SER A 136 9.42 10.33 1.03
CA SER A 136 10.85 10.07 0.88
C SER A 136 11.60 11.26 0.26
N ALA A 137 11.05 11.80 -0.83
CA ALA A 137 11.51 13.01 -1.53
C ALA A 137 11.68 14.26 -0.64
N GLN A 138 10.89 14.36 0.44
CA GLN A 138 10.91 15.47 1.39
C GLN A 138 11.78 15.18 2.65
N GLY A 139 12.32 13.97 2.75
CA GLY A 139 12.85 13.37 3.98
C GLY A 139 14.37 13.31 4.15
N GLY A 140 15.15 14.04 3.35
CA GLY A 140 16.58 14.24 3.65
C GLY A 140 16.74 15.11 4.89
N ILE A 141 16.93 14.49 6.07
CA ILE A 141 17.30 15.10 7.36
C ILE A 141 16.57 16.42 7.68
N LEU A 142 15.49 16.37 8.50
CA LEU A 142 14.92 17.57 9.14
C LEU A 142 14.70 18.78 8.21
N GLY A 143 13.82 18.66 7.22
CA GLY A 143 13.26 19.83 6.54
C GLY A 143 14.23 20.64 5.67
N LEU A 144 15.34 20.05 5.21
CA LEU A 144 16.25 20.69 4.26
C LEU A 144 16.36 19.86 2.96
N GLY A 145 15.43 20.10 2.05
CA GLY A 145 15.79 20.15 0.62
C GLY A 145 15.57 18.88 -0.20
N GLY A 146 14.36 18.76 -0.74
CA GLY A 146 14.10 18.62 -2.17
C GLY A 146 14.98 17.69 -3.00
N VAL A 147 14.63 16.40 -3.02
CA VAL A 147 14.85 15.58 -4.20
C VAL A 147 13.47 15.16 -4.69
N GLN A 148 13.01 15.71 -5.82
CA GLN A 148 11.83 15.19 -6.51
C GLN A 148 11.97 13.68 -6.69
N VAL A 149 10.86 12.92 -6.58
CA VAL A 149 10.80 11.47 -6.87
C VAL A 149 11.81 11.13 -7.96
N ASP A 150 12.79 10.28 -7.68
CA ASP A 150 13.94 10.14 -8.58
C ASP A 150 13.65 9.21 -9.78
N SER A 151 14.64 8.96 -10.63
CA SER A 151 14.44 8.11 -11.82
C SER A 151 14.08 6.66 -11.47
N ASP A 152 14.61 6.15 -10.36
CA ASP A 152 14.44 4.77 -9.94
C ASP A 152 13.09 4.58 -9.25
N GLU A 153 12.69 5.51 -8.37
CA GLU A 153 11.34 5.55 -7.79
C GLU A 153 10.26 5.73 -8.88
N ARG A 154 10.51 6.59 -9.88
CA ARG A 154 9.61 6.72 -11.05
C ARG A 154 9.52 5.44 -11.87
N ARG A 155 10.62 4.69 -12.00
CA ARG A 155 10.60 3.39 -12.69
C ARG A 155 9.77 2.39 -11.92
N ALA A 156 9.99 2.28 -10.62
CA ALA A 156 9.22 1.39 -9.75
C ALA A 156 7.72 1.73 -9.74
N LEU A 157 7.35 3.02 -9.75
CA LEU A 157 5.95 3.44 -9.89
C LEU A 157 5.32 2.96 -11.20
N ARG A 158 6.03 3.06 -12.32
CA ARG A 158 5.53 2.55 -13.61
C ARG A 158 5.38 1.04 -13.61
N GLU A 159 6.35 0.32 -13.09
CA GLU A 159 6.28 -1.15 -12.96
C GLU A 159 5.10 -1.58 -12.06
N LEU A 160 4.84 -0.83 -10.99
CA LEU A 160 3.67 -1.03 -10.13
C LEU A 160 2.38 -0.72 -10.89
N GLU A 161 2.28 0.39 -11.61
CA GLU A 161 1.11 0.73 -12.43
C GLU A 161 0.81 -0.35 -13.48
N GLU A 162 1.83 -0.87 -14.17
CA GLU A 162 1.70 -1.96 -15.13
C GLU A 162 1.18 -3.24 -14.47
N LEU A 163 1.72 -3.59 -13.30
CA LEU A 163 1.22 -4.70 -12.50
C LEU A 163 -0.26 -4.52 -12.15
N LEU A 164 -0.63 -3.35 -11.63
CA LEU A 164 -1.99 -3.04 -11.23
C LEU A 164 -2.95 -2.99 -12.42
N ALA A 165 -2.48 -2.71 -13.64
CA ALA A 165 -3.30 -2.73 -14.85
C ALA A 165 -3.52 -4.15 -15.40
N THR A 166 -2.52 -5.02 -15.30
CA THR A 166 -2.54 -6.35 -15.94
C THR A 166 -3.50 -7.33 -15.27
N SER A 167 -3.73 -7.23 -13.95
CA SER A 167 -4.66 -8.14 -13.27
C SER A 167 -6.15 -7.77 -13.47
N ALA A 168 -6.46 -6.84 -14.39
CA ALA A 168 -7.83 -6.43 -14.72
C ALA A 168 -8.41 -7.13 -15.96
N GLU A 169 -7.67 -8.07 -16.57
CA GLU A 169 -8.09 -8.88 -17.74
C GLU A 169 -8.54 -10.29 -17.38
#